data_AF-A0A7K2NXW6-F1
#
_entry.id   AF-A0A7K2NXW6-F1
#
_cell.length_a   1.000
_cell.length_b   1.000
_cell.length_c   1.000
_cell.angle_alpha   90.00
_cell.angle_beta   90.00
_cell.angle_gamma   90.00
#
_symmetry.space_group_name_H-M   'P 1'
#
loop_
_entity.id
_entity.type
_entity.pdbx_description
1 polymer ?
#
loop_
_entity_poly.entity_id
_entity_poly.type
_entity_poly.pdbx_seq_one_letter_code
_entity_poly.pdbx_strand_id
1 'polypeptide(L)'
;AGLPSSAEPCGGWEAPDVQLRGHTTGHLLSALAQAHASTGERAYADRARLLVSALAECQRAAPAAGFSRGYLSAFPESVFDQLEAGGKPWAPYYTLHKIMAGLLDQYRLSGNREAFDVLLEMAAWAEARTAPLSRERMQSVLKVEFGGMNDVLARLHLETGDPVHLRTARRFDHDELYTPLAAGRD
;
A
#
# COMPACT_ATOMS: atom_id res chain seq x y z
N ALA A 1 -5.12 5.74 13.04
CA ALA A 1 -6.59 5.57 13.10
C ALA A 1 -7.24 6.04 14.42
N GLY A 2 -6.48 6.47 15.45
CA GLY A 2 -7.07 6.96 16.71
C GLY A 2 -7.69 5.88 17.60
N LEU A 3 -7.50 4.61 17.25
CA LEU A 3 -7.98 3.47 18.02
C LEU A 3 -7.02 3.17 19.18
N PRO A 4 -7.51 2.82 20.38
CA PRO A 4 -6.66 2.43 21.49
C PRO A 4 -5.96 1.09 21.19
N SER A 5 -4.74 0.94 21.68
CA SER A 5 -3.98 -0.31 21.61
C SER A 5 -3.21 -0.50 22.91
N SER A 6 -3.17 -1.74 23.41
CA SER A 6 -2.32 -2.17 24.53
C SER A 6 -1.06 -2.90 24.06
N ALA A 7 -0.83 -3.01 22.75
CA ALA A 7 0.35 -3.67 22.20
C ALA A 7 1.59 -2.79 22.37
N GLU A 8 2.71 -3.41 22.70
CA GLU A 8 4.01 -2.75 22.67
C GLU A 8 4.40 -2.48 21.21
N PRO A 9 4.72 -1.23 20.82
CA PRO A 9 5.17 -0.95 19.47
C PRO A 9 6.47 -1.67 19.14
N CYS A 10 6.58 -2.15 17.91
CA CYS A 10 7.85 -2.66 17.41
C CYS A 10 8.92 -1.55 17.39
N GLY A 11 10.19 -1.94 17.52
CA GLY A 11 11.33 -1.02 17.38
C GLY A 11 11.87 -0.95 15.95
N GLY A 12 13.10 -0.43 15.81
CA GLY A 12 13.79 -0.36 14.52
C GLY A 12 13.03 0.48 13.50
N TRP A 13 12.89 -0.01 12.27
CA TRP A 13 12.18 0.72 11.21
C TRP A 13 10.65 0.73 11.38
N GLU A 14 10.13 -0.05 12.33
CA GLU A 14 8.73 -0.07 12.73
C GLU A 14 8.43 0.81 13.96
N ALA A 15 9.45 1.52 14.49
CA ALA A 15 9.26 2.39 15.64
C ALA A 15 8.22 3.50 15.37
N PRO A 16 7.45 3.95 16.39
CA PRO A 16 6.35 4.90 16.22
C PRO A 16 6.72 6.23 15.54
N ASP A 17 7.97 6.64 15.64
CA ASP A 17 8.51 7.88 15.08
C ASP A 17 9.14 7.70 13.68
N VAL A 18 9.22 6.48 13.15
CA VAL A 18 9.85 6.18 11.85
C VAL A 18 8.81 6.17 10.73
N GLN A 19 9.11 6.86 9.62
CA GLN A 19 8.20 7.01 8.47
C GLN A 19 8.06 5.75 7.60
N LEU A 20 8.83 4.69 7.87
CA LEU A 20 8.75 3.41 7.18
C LEU A 20 7.81 2.40 7.88
N ARG A 21 7.40 2.68 9.12
CA ARG A 21 6.56 1.76 9.91
C ARG A 21 5.27 1.37 9.18
N GLY A 22 4.85 0.13 9.37
CA GLY A 22 3.77 -0.54 8.65
C GLY A 22 4.26 -1.37 7.46
N HIS A 23 5.45 -1.11 6.92
CA HIS A 23 5.96 -1.86 5.75
C HIS A 23 6.16 -3.35 6.04
N THR A 24 6.59 -3.70 7.26
CA THR A 24 6.77 -5.09 7.70
C THR A 24 5.44 -5.80 7.79
N THR A 25 4.36 -5.11 8.18
CA THR A 25 3.01 -5.70 8.21
C THR A 25 2.59 -6.14 6.81
N GLY A 26 2.85 -5.32 5.79
CA GLY A 26 2.61 -5.70 4.40
C GLY A 26 3.38 -6.94 3.96
N HIS A 27 4.68 -6.99 4.25
CA HIS A 27 5.51 -8.18 3.97
C HIS A 27 5.04 -9.43 4.72
N LEU A 28 4.65 -9.28 5.99
CA LEU A 28 4.13 -10.37 6.81
C LEU A 28 2.84 -10.94 6.23
N LEU A 29 1.94 -10.09 5.70
CA LEU A 29 0.74 -10.55 5.02
C LEU A 29 1.08 -11.41 3.80
N SER A 30 1.99 -10.97 2.92
CA SER A 30 2.43 -11.81 1.79
C SER A 30 3.04 -13.14 2.27
N ALA A 31 3.91 -13.11 3.28
CA ALA A 31 4.57 -14.29 3.81
C ALA A 31 3.57 -15.31 4.39
N LEU A 32 2.56 -14.85 5.14
CA LEU A 32 1.51 -15.70 5.71
C LEU A 32 0.63 -16.32 4.62
N ALA A 33 0.29 -15.57 3.57
CA ALA A 33 -0.46 -16.07 2.43
C ALA A 33 0.30 -17.19 1.71
N GLN A 34 1.58 -16.95 1.41
CA GLN A 34 2.45 -17.92 0.74
C GLN A 34 2.68 -19.17 1.60
N ALA A 35 2.91 -18.99 2.91
CA ALA A 35 3.07 -20.10 3.84
C ALA A 35 1.80 -20.96 3.89
N HIS A 36 0.63 -20.34 4.03
CA HIS A 36 -0.64 -21.07 4.03
C HIS A 36 -0.86 -21.85 2.72
N ALA A 37 -0.65 -21.21 1.56
CA ALA A 37 -0.83 -21.85 0.27
C ALA A 37 0.15 -23.02 0.04
N SER A 38 1.35 -22.94 0.61
CA SER A 38 2.39 -23.97 0.45
C SER A 38 2.24 -25.15 1.40
N THR A 39 1.74 -24.93 2.62
CA THR A 39 1.67 -25.97 3.67
C THR A 39 0.26 -26.47 3.95
N GLY A 40 -0.77 -25.70 3.62
CA GLY A 40 -2.15 -25.95 4.03
C GLY A 40 -2.43 -25.70 5.52
N GLU A 41 -1.44 -25.23 6.29
CA GLU A 41 -1.61 -25.00 7.72
C GLU A 41 -2.52 -23.78 7.98
N ARG A 42 -3.65 -24.01 8.65
CA ARG A 42 -4.64 -22.96 8.94
C ARG A 42 -4.12 -21.86 9.86
N ALA A 43 -3.15 -22.17 10.72
CA ALA A 43 -2.59 -21.20 11.66
C ALA A 43 -2.04 -19.94 10.96
N TYR A 44 -1.46 -20.08 9.76
CA TYR A 44 -0.99 -18.95 8.96
C TYR A 44 -2.14 -18.09 8.45
N ALA A 45 -3.19 -18.71 7.89
CA ALA A 45 -4.38 -18.01 7.42
C ALA A 45 -5.13 -17.32 8.57
N ASP A 46 -5.27 -17.97 9.72
CA ASP A 46 -5.99 -17.43 10.88
C ASP A 46 -5.26 -16.22 11.46
N ARG A 47 -3.92 -16.27 11.53
CA ARG A 47 -3.12 -15.11 11.93
C ARG A 47 -3.22 -13.96 10.91
N ALA A 48 -3.22 -14.27 9.62
CA ALA A 48 -3.38 -13.24 8.60
C ALA A 48 -4.77 -12.58 8.63
N ARG A 49 -5.84 -13.37 8.84
CA ARG A 49 -7.21 -12.84 8.99
C ARG A 49 -7.30 -11.87 10.15
N LEU A 50 -6.70 -12.20 11.30
CA LEU A 50 -6.65 -11.28 12.45
C LEU A 50 -6.00 -9.94 12.10
N LEU A 51 -4.87 -9.97 11.38
CA LEU A 51 -4.18 -8.74 10.95
C LEU A 51 -5.03 -7.94 9.96
N VAL A 52 -5.64 -8.61 8.98
CA VAL A 52 -6.52 -7.97 7.99
C VAL A 52 -7.71 -7.30 8.67
N SER A 53 -8.38 -7.96 9.62
CA SER A 53 -9.51 -7.35 10.32
C SER A 53 -9.10 -6.14 11.15
N ALA A 54 -7.93 -6.17 11.81
CA ALA A 54 -7.42 -5.01 12.53
C ALA A 54 -7.06 -3.83 11.58
N LEU A 55 -6.51 -4.13 10.39
CA LEU A 55 -6.27 -3.13 9.35
C LEU A 55 -7.57 -2.54 8.80
N ALA A 56 -8.59 -3.38 8.58
CA ALA A 56 -9.92 -2.95 8.16
C ALA A 56 -10.58 -2.03 9.20
N GLU A 57 -10.46 -2.34 10.49
CA GLU A 57 -10.90 -1.46 11.58
C GLU A 57 -10.19 -0.11 11.54
N CYS A 58 -8.87 -0.12 11.35
CA CYS A 58 -8.08 1.11 11.23
C CYS A 58 -8.51 1.96 10.02
N GLN A 59 -8.72 1.34 8.87
CA GLN A 59 -9.14 2.03 7.65
C GLN A 59 -10.55 2.62 7.79
N ARG A 60 -11.49 1.89 8.41
CA ARG A 60 -12.85 2.39 8.69
C ARG A 60 -12.85 3.57 9.66
N ALA A 61 -11.96 3.59 10.64
CA ALA A 61 -11.84 4.68 11.61
C ALA A 61 -11.04 5.89 11.09
N ALA A 62 -10.36 5.77 9.95
CA ALA A 62 -9.49 6.81 9.40
C ALA A 62 -10.21 8.17 9.20
N PRO A 63 -11.45 8.23 8.66
CA PRO A 63 -12.20 9.49 8.54
C PRO A 63 -12.47 10.20 9.87
N ALA A 64 -12.83 9.44 10.92
CA ALA A 64 -13.04 10.01 12.25
C ALA A 64 -11.74 10.56 12.87
N ALA A 65 -10.59 10.03 12.45
CA ALA A 65 -9.27 10.51 12.82
C ALA A 65 -8.75 11.67 11.94
N GLY A 66 -9.56 12.17 11.00
CA GLY A 66 -9.21 13.29 10.13
C GLY A 66 -8.46 12.91 8.85
N PHE A 67 -8.42 11.63 8.49
CA PHE A 67 -7.82 11.16 7.25
C PHE A 67 -8.87 10.93 6.15
N SER A 68 -8.44 10.97 4.89
CA SER A 68 -9.28 10.65 3.74
C SER A 68 -9.78 9.20 3.79
N ARG A 69 -10.98 8.97 3.26
CA ARG A 69 -11.54 7.60 3.13
C ARG A 69 -10.57 6.70 2.34
N GLY A 70 -10.46 5.45 2.78
CA GLY A 70 -9.60 4.44 2.18
C GLY A 70 -8.13 4.54 2.56
N TYR A 71 -7.73 5.61 3.25
CA TYR A 71 -6.38 5.76 3.76
C TYR A 71 -6.05 4.67 4.78
N LEU A 72 -4.91 3.99 4.58
CA LEU A 72 -4.38 3.02 5.50
C LEU A 72 -2.86 3.08 5.51
N SER A 73 -2.31 3.69 6.55
CA SER A 73 -0.89 3.70 6.87
C SER A 73 -0.72 3.91 8.37
N ALA A 74 0.46 3.60 8.89
CA ALA A 74 0.82 3.87 10.27
C ALA A 74 1.34 5.30 10.51
N PHE A 75 1.53 6.10 9.44
CA PHE A 75 1.88 7.53 9.49
C PHE A 75 0.78 8.42 8.87
N PRO A 76 0.75 9.74 9.18
CA PRO A 76 -0.31 10.63 8.69
C PRO A 76 -0.18 10.98 7.20
N GLU A 77 -1.29 11.40 6.57
CA GLU A 77 -1.30 11.87 5.17
C GLU A 77 -0.39 13.08 4.91
N SER A 78 -0.03 13.84 5.95
CA SER A 78 0.93 14.96 5.83
C SER A 78 2.31 14.55 5.34
N VAL A 79 2.66 13.25 5.43
CA VAL A 79 3.86 12.70 4.79
C VAL A 79 3.74 12.76 3.25
N PHE A 80 2.56 12.54 2.70
CA PHE A 80 2.30 12.70 1.25
C PHE A 80 2.23 14.18 0.86
N ASP A 81 1.66 15.05 1.70
CA ASP A 81 1.71 16.50 1.49
C ASP A 81 3.18 16.98 1.39
N GLN A 82 4.04 16.51 2.29
CA GLN A 82 5.47 16.81 2.28
C GLN A 82 6.15 16.29 1.01
N LEU A 83 5.85 15.05 0.60
CA LEU A 83 6.40 14.47 -0.62
C LEU A 83 6.01 15.30 -1.85
N GLU A 84 4.72 15.63 -1.97
CA GLU A 84 4.17 16.37 -3.09
C GLU A 84 4.67 17.81 -3.12
N ALA A 85 5.01 18.41 -1.98
CA ALA A 85 5.70 19.70 -1.91
C ALA A 85 7.18 19.65 -2.36
N GLY A 86 7.72 18.47 -2.70
CA GLY A 86 9.12 18.28 -3.12
C GLY A 86 10.05 17.85 -1.98
N GLY A 87 9.50 17.51 -0.82
CA GLY A 87 10.25 16.90 0.27
C GLY A 87 10.67 15.46 -0.04
N LYS A 88 11.50 14.90 0.85
CA LYS A 88 12.03 13.53 0.73
C LYS A 88 11.69 12.69 1.96
N PRO A 89 10.40 12.51 2.30
CA PRO A 89 10.02 11.59 3.36
C PRO A 89 10.46 10.17 3.02
N TRP A 90 10.56 9.31 4.03
CA TRP A 90 11.08 7.96 3.83
C TRP A 90 10.03 7.05 3.16
N ALA A 91 10.08 6.99 1.84
CA ALA A 91 9.42 6.00 0.99
C ALA A 91 7.92 5.72 1.31
N PRO A 92 7.05 6.74 1.38
CA PRO A 92 5.67 6.52 1.83
C PRO A 92 4.84 5.66 0.86
N TYR A 93 5.04 5.81 -0.46
CA TYR A 93 4.38 4.95 -1.45
C TYR A 93 4.93 3.52 -1.45
N TYR A 94 6.22 3.32 -1.13
CA TYR A 94 6.76 1.96 -0.92
C TYR A 94 6.02 1.25 0.22
N THR A 95 5.76 1.94 1.33
CA THR A 95 5.06 1.36 2.49
C THR A 95 3.63 0.96 2.11
N LEU A 96 2.90 1.84 1.40
CA LEU A 96 1.57 1.50 0.89
C LEU A 96 1.62 0.31 -0.07
N HIS A 97 2.58 0.27 -0.98
CA HIS A 97 2.76 -0.86 -1.89
C HIS A 97 2.91 -2.19 -1.14
N LYS A 98 3.70 -2.25 -0.04
CA LYS A 98 3.84 -3.50 0.73
C LYS A 98 2.52 -3.95 1.34
N ILE A 99 1.75 -3.01 1.90
CA ILE A 99 0.44 -3.32 2.48
C ILE A 99 -0.51 -3.80 1.37
N MET A 100 -0.59 -3.08 0.25
CA MET A 100 -1.45 -3.43 -0.87
C MET A 100 -1.11 -4.80 -1.49
N ALA A 101 0.19 -5.08 -1.67
CA ALA A 101 0.65 -6.37 -2.20
C ALA A 101 0.30 -7.52 -1.23
N GLY A 102 0.53 -7.32 0.08
CA GLY A 102 0.15 -8.28 1.10
C GLY A 102 -1.35 -8.57 1.14
N LEU A 103 -2.19 -7.53 1.03
CA LEU A 103 -3.65 -7.68 0.95
C LEU A 103 -4.09 -8.44 -0.32
N LEU A 104 -3.46 -8.14 -1.46
CA LEU A 104 -3.72 -8.84 -2.72
C LEU A 104 -3.35 -10.33 -2.63
N ASP A 105 -2.21 -10.65 -2.02
CA ASP A 105 -1.77 -12.04 -1.80
C ASP A 105 -2.74 -12.78 -0.87
N GLN A 106 -3.23 -12.14 0.19
CA GLN A 106 -4.24 -12.73 1.08
C GLN A 106 -5.55 -13.04 0.35
N TYR A 107 -5.98 -12.18 -0.56
CA TYR A 107 -7.14 -12.46 -1.41
C TYR A 107 -6.87 -13.64 -2.35
N ARG A 108 -5.78 -13.58 -3.13
CA ARG A 108 -5.48 -14.56 -4.18
C ARG A 108 -5.14 -15.95 -3.65
N LEU A 109 -4.37 -16.04 -2.57
CA LEU A 109 -3.80 -17.29 -2.08
C LEU A 109 -4.58 -17.89 -0.92
N SER A 110 -5.28 -17.06 -0.11
CA SER A 110 -6.02 -17.49 1.07
C SER A 110 -7.53 -17.25 0.97
N GLY A 111 -8.02 -16.67 -0.13
CA GLY A 111 -9.44 -16.38 -0.35
C GLY A 111 -10.03 -15.33 0.59
N ASN A 112 -9.21 -14.48 1.21
CA ASN A 112 -9.68 -13.48 2.18
C ASN A 112 -10.34 -12.28 1.47
N ARG A 113 -11.67 -12.25 1.44
CA ARG A 113 -12.43 -11.16 0.80
C ARG A 113 -12.33 -9.82 1.53
N GLU A 114 -12.23 -9.80 2.86
CA GLU A 114 -12.04 -8.54 3.60
C GLU A 114 -10.70 -7.88 3.21
N ALA A 115 -9.66 -8.67 2.94
CA ALA A 115 -8.39 -8.14 2.45
C ALA A 115 -8.55 -7.44 1.09
N PHE A 116 -9.39 -8.00 0.22
CA PHE A 116 -9.70 -7.41 -1.08
C PHE A 116 -10.48 -6.09 -0.93
N ASP A 117 -11.47 -6.05 -0.03
CA ASP A 117 -12.25 -4.83 0.23
C ASP A 117 -11.35 -3.69 0.75
N VAL A 118 -10.44 -3.99 1.68
CA VAL A 118 -9.45 -3.01 2.18
C VAL A 118 -8.53 -2.53 1.06
N LEU A 119 -8.07 -3.43 0.20
CA LEU A 119 -7.21 -3.11 -0.95
C LEU A 119 -7.92 -2.19 -1.95
N LEU A 120 -9.20 -2.45 -2.26
CA LEU A 120 -10.00 -1.62 -3.17
C LEU A 120 -10.11 -0.18 -2.64
N GLU A 121 -10.35 -0.01 -1.35
CA GLU A 121 -10.42 1.32 -0.72
C GLU A 121 -9.05 2.01 -0.71
N MET A 122 -7.94 1.29 -0.50
CA MET A 122 -6.59 1.85 -0.64
C MET A 122 -6.30 2.29 -2.07
N ALA A 123 -6.70 1.50 -3.07
CA ALA A 123 -6.53 1.85 -4.48
C ALA A 123 -7.36 3.07 -4.88
N ALA A 124 -8.59 3.19 -4.34
CA ALA A 124 -9.42 4.36 -4.52
C ALA A 124 -8.80 5.61 -3.87
N TRP A 125 -8.22 5.48 -2.67
CA TRP A 125 -7.47 6.57 -2.04
C TRP A 125 -6.26 6.98 -2.88
N ALA A 126 -5.48 6.03 -3.40
CA ALA A 126 -4.32 6.33 -4.24
C ALA A 126 -4.70 7.03 -5.55
N GLU A 127 -5.83 6.64 -6.15
CA GLU A 127 -6.39 7.33 -7.31
C GLU A 127 -6.78 8.77 -6.96
N ALA A 128 -7.62 8.96 -5.94
CA ALA A 128 -8.10 10.28 -5.55
C ALA A 128 -6.96 11.21 -5.14
N ARG A 129 -5.95 10.68 -4.44
CA ARG A 129 -4.77 11.44 -4.01
C ARG A 129 -3.91 11.87 -5.19
N THR A 130 -3.67 10.97 -6.14
CA THR A 130 -2.75 11.26 -7.22
C THR A 130 -3.42 11.97 -8.39
N ALA A 131 -4.71 11.75 -8.68
CA ALA A 131 -5.42 12.28 -9.85
C ALA A 131 -5.23 13.79 -10.10
N PRO A 132 -5.24 14.68 -9.07
CA PRO A 132 -5.04 16.12 -9.25
C PRO A 132 -3.60 16.52 -9.64
N LEU A 133 -2.61 15.64 -9.43
CA LEU A 133 -1.21 15.96 -9.69
C LEU A 133 -0.93 15.97 -11.20
N SER A 134 -0.20 16.98 -11.68
CA SER A 134 0.29 16.99 -13.06
C SER A 134 1.29 15.85 -13.28
N ARG A 135 1.53 15.48 -14.55
CA ARG A 135 2.57 14.48 -14.88
C ARG A 135 3.94 14.90 -14.36
N GLU A 136 4.32 16.17 -14.52
CA GLU A 136 5.58 16.72 -14.01
C GLU A 136 5.69 16.58 -12.48
N ARG A 137 4.61 16.88 -11.76
CA ARG A 137 4.56 16.70 -10.30
C ARG A 137 4.68 15.23 -9.92
N MET A 138 3.99 14.33 -10.62
CA MET A 138 4.15 12.88 -10.40
C MET A 138 5.60 12.44 -10.65
N GLN A 139 6.23 12.84 -11.74
CA GLN A 139 7.64 12.47 -12.00
C GLN A 139 8.58 13.01 -10.90
N SER A 140 8.26 14.15 -10.29
CA SER A 140 9.01 14.65 -9.11
C SER A 140 8.78 13.80 -7.86
N VAL A 141 7.54 13.36 -7.62
CA VAL A 141 7.17 12.45 -6.53
C VAL A 141 7.89 11.10 -6.66
N LEU A 142 8.01 10.56 -7.88
CA LEU A 142 8.62 9.26 -8.17
C LEU A 142 10.15 9.24 -7.99
N LYS A 143 10.78 10.38 -7.68
CA LYS A 143 12.19 10.45 -7.23
C LYS A 143 12.39 9.93 -5.80
N VAL A 144 11.32 9.78 -5.03
CA VAL A 144 11.30 9.05 -3.76
C VAL A 144 10.76 7.66 -4.02
N GLU A 145 11.38 6.65 -3.39
CA GLU A 145 11.02 5.24 -3.58
C GLU A 145 9.51 5.00 -3.38
N PHE A 146 8.89 4.40 -4.39
CA PHE A 146 7.46 4.09 -4.43
C PHE A 146 7.19 2.58 -4.49
N GLY A 147 8.23 1.74 -4.43
CA GLY A 147 8.10 0.29 -4.60
C GLY A 147 7.46 -0.07 -5.95
N GLY A 148 6.58 -1.08 -5.95
CA GLY A 148 5.85 -1.57 -7.12
C GLY A 148 4.40 -1.09 -7.13
N MET A 149 4.14 0.19 -6.83
CA MET A 149 2.78 0.74 -6.88
C MET A 149 2.13 0.54 -8.26
N ASN A 150 2.89 0.69 -9.35
CA ASN A 150 2.39 0.41 -10.69
C ASN A 150 2.02 -1.07 -10.87
N ASP A 151 2.89 -2.00 -10.43
CA ASP A 151 2.64 -3.44 -10.52
C ASP A 151 1.39 -3.88 -9.71
N VAL A 152 1.27 -3.47 -8.43
CA VAL A 152 0.13 -3.89 -7.60
C VAL A 152 -1.20 -3.36 -8.12
N LEU A 153 -1.23 -2.12 -8.63
CA LEU A 153 -2.43 -1.52 -9.23
C LEU A 153 -2.77 -2.14 -10.59
N ALA A 154 -1.77 -2.48 -11.41
CA ALA A 154 -1.99 -3.20 -12.66
C ALA A 154 -2.50 -4.63 -12.40
N ARG A 155 -2.00 -5.31 -11.37
CA ARG A 155 -2.53 -6.60 -10.94
C ARG A 155 -3.95 -6.50 -10.43
N LEU A 156 -4.30 -5.44 -9.70
CA LEU A 156 -5.67 -5.20 -9.24
C LEU A 156 -6.62 -4.98 -10.42
N HIS A 157 -6.18 -4.28 -11.48
CA HIS A 157 -6.93 -4.20 -12.74
C HIS A 157 -7.23 -5.58 -13.33
N LEU A 158 -6.27 -6.51 -13.30
CA LEU A 158 -6.49 -7.88 -13.80
C LEU A 158 -7.50 -8.66 -12.95
N GLU A 159 -7.63 -8.35 -11.64
CA GLU A 159 -8.62 -8.96 -10.77
C GLU A 159 -10.04 -8.39 -10.97
N THR A 160 -10.16 -7.08 -11.14
CA THR A 160 -11.48 -6.41 -11.14
C THR A 160 -12.01 -6.12 -12.54
N GLY A 161 -11.13 -6.02 -13.53
CA GLY A 161 -11.45 -5.46 -14.85
C GLY A 161 -11.66 -3.93 -14.85
N ASP A 162 -11.57 -3.25 -13.71
CA ASP A 162 -11.81 -1.81 -13.62
C ASP A 162 -10.65 -1.02 -14.26
N PRO A 163 -10.88 -0.24 -15.33
CA PRO A 163 -9.83 0.54 -15.97
C PRO A 163 -9.27 1.66 -15.09
N VAL A 164 -9.94 2.06 -14.01
CA VAL A 164 -9.44 3.04 -13.03
C VAL A 164 -8.10 2.58 -12.47
N HIS A 165 -7.97 1.31 -12.04
CA HIS A 165 -6.72 0.83 -11.43
C HIS A 165 -5.55 0.89 -12.41
N LEU A 166 -5.76 0.55 -13.69
CA LEU A 166 -4.72 0.65 -14.71
C LEU A 166 -4.33 2.11 -15.00
N ARG A 167 -5.31 3.03 -15.01
CA ARG A 167 -5.02 4.47 -15.14
C ARG A 167 -4.18 4.96 -13.96
N THR A 168 -4.51 4.58 -12.73
CA THR A 168 -3.73 4.93 -11.54
C THR A 168 -2.35 4.29 -11.56
N ALA A 169 -2.23 3.02 -11.97
CA ALA A 169 -0.96 2.31 -12.11
C ALA A 169 0.03 3.11 -12.99
N ARG A 170 -0.44 3.59 -14.15
CA ARG A 170 0.36 4.38 -15.10
C ARG A 170 0.85 5.72 -14.54
N ARG A 171 0.25 6.23 -13.46
CA ARG A 171 0.74 7.44 -12.79
C ARG A 171 2.04 7.18 -12.03
N PHE A 172 2.33 5.92 -11.69
CA PHE A 172 3.55 5.46 -11.04
C PHE A 172 4.62 4.96 -12.03
N ASP A 173 4.44 5.21 -13.33
CA ASP A 173 5.48 4.91 -14.31
C ASP A 173 6.54 6.02 -14.27
N HIS A 174 7.75 5.65 -13.86
CA HIS A 174 8.88 6.57 -13.73
C HIS A 174 9.61 6.69 -15.07
N ASP A 175 9.39 7.82 -15.77
CA ASP A 175 9.88 8.03 -17.12
C ASP A 175 11.41 7.96 -17.20
N GLU A 176 12.11 8.45 -16.18
CA GLU A 176 13.58 8.45 -16.09
C GLU A 176 14.16 7.03 -16.08
N LEU A 177 13.42 6.06 -15.55
CA LEU A 177 13.79 4.64 -15.55
C LEU A 177 13.26 3.92 -16.80
N TYR A 178 11.97 4.05 -17.10
CA TYR A 178 11.34 3.24 -18.13
C TYR A 178 11.64 3.71 -19.56
N THR A 179 11.89 5.00 -19.79
CA THR A 179 12.15 5.50 -21.15
C THR A 179 13.48 4.99 -21.71
N PRO A 180 14.61 5.02 -20.98
CA PRO A 180 15.86 4.42 -21.44
C PRO A 180 15.74 2.90 -21.63
N LEU A 181 15.14 2.20 -20.67
CA LEU A 181 14.96 0.74 -20.73
C LEU A 181 14.10 0.31 -21.92
N ALA A 182 13.01 1.03 -22.22
CA ALA A 182 12.17 0.77 -23.39
C ALA A 182 12.91 0.99 -24.72
N ALA A 183 13.98 1.80 -24.70
CA ALA A 183 14.87 2.03 -25.83
C ALA A 183 16.11 1.10 -25.83
N GLY A 184 16.15 0.08 -24.96
CA GLY A 184 17.25 -0.87 -24.86
C GLY A 184 18.54 -0.28 -24.29
N ARG A 185 18.44 0.75 -23.43
CA ARG A 185 19.58 1.36 -22.73
C ARG A 185 19.52 1.04 -21.25
N ASP A 186 20.63 0.51 -20.73
CA ASP A 186 20.92 0.32 -19.29
C ASP A 186 21.55 1.60 -18.73
#